data_AF-A0A1D3RLR9-F1
#
_entry.id   AF-A0A1D3RLR9-F1
#
_cell.length_a   1.000
_cell.length_b   1.000
_cell.length_c   1.000
_cell.angle_alpha   90.00
_cell.angle_beta   90.00
_cell.angle_gamma   90.00
#
_symmetry.space_group_name_H-M   'P 1'
#
loop_
_entity.id
_entity.type
_entity.pdbx_description
1 polymer ?
#
loop_
_entity_poly.entity_id
_entity_poly.type
_entity_poly.pdbx_seq_one_letter_code
_entity_poly.pdbx_strand_id
1 'polypeptide(L)' 'MPKKILVIDDAPYVQQFTNALTEKGYLIFAISPGTDLYQVIHQEQPDLVIIDAFYNHSSILLKLNHLSLLQNQ' A
#
# COMPACT_ATOMS: atom_id res chain seq x y z
N MET A 1 -15.22 -6.95 10.68
CA MET A 1 -14.82 -6.56 9.32
C MET A 1 -13.40 -7.07 9.10
N PRO A 2 -13.09 -7.69 7.96
CA PRO A 2 -11.73 -8.15 7.68
C PRO A 2 -10.77 -6.96 7.60
N LYS A 3 -9.53 -7.15 8.05
CA LYS A 3 -8.49 -6.11 8.03
C LYS A 3 -7.97 -5.94 6.60
N LYS A 4 -7.86 -4.68 6.16
CA LYS A 4 -7.41 -4.29 4.82
C LYS A 4 -5.89 -4.05 4.81
N ILE A 5 -5.16 -4.68 3.91
CA ILE A 5 -3.71 -4.48 3.74
C ILE A 5 -3.41 -4.04 2.31
N LEU A 6 -2.76 -2.90 2.17
CA LEU A 6 -2.22 -2.42 0.90
C LEU A 6 -0.78 -2.93 0.74
N VAL A 7 -0.49 -3.60 -0.37
CA VAL A 7 0.87 -4.05 -0.69
C VAL A 7 1.38 -3.32 -1.93
N ILE A 8 2.57 -2.71 -1.82
CA ILE A 8 3.22 -1.90 -2.85
C ILE A 8 4.56 -2.56 -3.20
N ASP A 9 4.52 -3.49 -4.16
CA ASP A 9 5.69 -4.25 -4.61
C ASP A 9 5.35 -4.83 -6.00
N ASP A 10 6.26 -4.68 -6.97
CA ASP A 10 6.11 -5.17 -8.35
C ASP A 10 6.86 -6.48 -8.61
N ALA A 11 7.51 -7.04 -7.59
CA ALA A 11 8.30 -8.24 -7.74
C ALA A 11 7.41 -9.49 -7.88
N PRO A 12 7.76 -10.46 -8.75
CA PRO A 12 6.95 -11.65 -9.00
C PRO A 12 6.65 -12.49 -7.75
N TYR A 13 7.54 -12.45 -6.75
CA TYR A 13 7.37 -13.22 -5.51
C TYR A 13 6.30 -12.64 -4.56
N VAL A 14 5.90 -11.36 -4.74
CA VAL A 14 4.89 -10.72 -3.90
C VAL A 14 3.56 -11.47 -3.95
N GLN A 15 3.25 -12.13 -5.06
CA GLN A 15 1.99 -12.84 -5.23
C GLN A 15 1.82 -13.99 -4.22
N GLN A 16 2.90 -14.72 -3.91
CA GLN A 16 2.86 -15.78 -2.89
C GLN A 16 2.58 -15.20 -1.51
N PHE A 17 3.18 -14.06 -1.20
CA PHE A 17 2.96 -13.32 0.04
C PHE A 17 1.50 -12.84 0.17
N THR A 18 0.94 -12.22 -0.88
CA THR A 18 -0.46 -11.75 -0.87
C THR A 18 -1.47 -12.89 -0.77
N ASN A 19 -1.18 -14.04 -1.38
CA ASN A 19 -2.03 -15.23 -1.28
C ASN A 19 -2.07 -15.76 0.16
N ALA A 20 -0.91 -15.88 0.81
CA ALA A 20 -0.82 -16.33 2.20
C ALA A 20 -1.56 -15.40 3.18
N LEU A 21 -1.59 -14.09 2.92
CA LEU A 21 -2.38 -13.15 3.72
C LEU A 21 -3.89 -13.28 3.43
N THR A 22 -4.26 -13.46 2.16
CA THR A 22 -5.66 -13.65 1.76
C THR A 22 -6.24 -14.92 2.41
N GLU A 23 -5.49 -16.02 2.42
CA GLU A 23 -5.85 -17.27 3.11
C GLU A 23 -6.08 -17.10 4.61
N LYS A 24 -5.41 -16.11 5.24
CA LYS A 24 -5.59 -15.74 6.65
C LYS A 24 -6.78 -14.80 6.89
N GLY A 25 -7.54 -14.44 5.85
CA GLY A 25 -8.74 -13.61 5.95
C GLY A 25 -8.50 -12.10 5.85
N TYR A 26 -7.30 -11.68 5.40
CA TYR A 26 -7.03 -10.27 5.10
C TYR A 26 -7.56 -9.89 3.71
N LEU A 27 -8.05 -8.67 3.56
CA LEU A 27 -8.36 -8.11 2.25
C LEU A 27 -7.12 -7.43 1.69
N ILE A 28 -6.56 -8.00 0.63
CA ILE A 28 -5.36 -7.48 -0.03
C ILE A 28 -5.74 -6.74 -1.30
N PHE A 29 -5.16 -5.56 -1.51
CA PHE A 29 -5.23 -4.86 -2.79
C PHE A 29 -3.84 -4.44 -3.23
N ALA A 30 -3.57 -4.68 -4.51
CA ALA A 30 -2.36 -4.27 -5.21
C ALA A 30 -2.69 -3.08 -6.10
N ILE A 31 -1.69 -2.27 -6.38
CA ILE A 31 -1.79 -1.01 -7.09
C ILE A 31 -1.07 -1.13 -8.42
N SER A 32 -1.78 -0.81 -9.49
CA SER A 32 -1.19 -0.77 -10.82
C SER A 32 -0.19 0.38 -10.95
N PRO A 33 0.84 0.26 -11.80
CA PRO A 33 1.73 1.37 -12.12
C PRO A 33 0.93 2.62 -12.52
N GLY A 34 1.34 3.80 -12.02
CA GLY A 34 0.66 5.08 -12.29
C GLY A 34 -0.55 5.37 -11.41
N THR A 35 -0.97 4.46 -10.54
CA THR A 35 -2.04 4.71 -9.57
C THR A 35 -1.63 5.77 -8.55
N ASP A 36 -2.53 6.72 -8.26
CA ASP A 36 -2.31 7.67 -7.18
C ASP A 36 -2.51 6.99 -5.81
N LEU A 37 -1.39 6.60 -5.20
CA LEU A 37 -1.34 6.02 -3.86
C LEU A 37 -2.09 6.84 -2.81
N TYR A 38 -2.06 8.16 -2.91
CA TYR A 38 -2.73 9.01 -1.93
C TYR A 38 -4.24 8.80 -2.01
N GLN A 39 -4.78 8.87 -3.23
CA GLN A 39 -6.20 8.65 -3.46
C GLN A 39 -6.62 7.25 -2.99
N VAL A 40 -5.82 6.21 -3.27
CA VAL A 40 -6.10 4.83 -2.83
C VAL A 40 -6.09 4.73 -1.30
N ILE A 41 -5.06 5.25 -0.63
CA ILE A 41 -4.99 5.21 0.84
C ILE A 41 -6.18 5.95 1.46
N HIS A 42 -6.53 7.11 0.91
CA HIS A 42 -7.62 7.93 1.42
C HIS A 42 -9.00 7.28 1.23
N GLN A 43 -9.23 6.66 0.06
CA GLN A 43 -10.49 6.00 -0.28
C GLN A 43 -10.64 4.64 0.40
N GLU A 44 -9.58 3.82 0.38
CA GLU A 44 -9.65 2.45 0.87
C GLU A 44 -9.43 2.31 2.38
N GLN A 45 -8.77 3.29 3.01
CA GLN A 45 -8.46 3.31 4.45
C GLN A 45 -7.85 1.97 4.92
N PRO A 46 -6.67 1.57 4.39
CA PRO A 46 -6.02 0.33 4.80
C PRO A 46 -5.62 0.38 6.28
N ASP A 47 -5.72 -0.75 6.97
CA ASP A 47 -5.25 -0.92 8.36
C ASP A 47 -3.72 -1.05 8.43
N LEU A 48 -3.09 -1.48 7.34
CA LEU A 48 -1.64 -1.64 7.21
C LEU A 48 -1.22 -1.39 5.76
N VAL A 49 -0.08 -0.71 5.58
CA VAL A 49 0.58 -0.54 4.28
C VAL A 49 1.95 -1.22 4.33
N ILE A 50 2.21 -2.13 3.39
CA ILE A 50 3.49 -2.82 3.22
C ILE A 50 4.09 -2.37 1.89
N ILE A 51 5.35 -1.93 1.92
CA ILE A 51 5.99 -1.30 0.77
C ILE A 51 7.36 -1.96 0.57
N ASP A 52 7.68 -2.34 -0.67
CA ASP A 52 9.03 -2.73 -1.05
C ASP A 52 9.96 -1.52 -0.89
N ALA A 53 11.04 -1.73 -0.13
CA ALA A 53 12.06 -0.71 0.14
C ALA A 53 12.73 -0.18 -1.14
N PHE A 54 12.76 -0.98 -2.21
CA PHE A 54 13.34 -0.61 -3.50
C PHE A 54 12.32 -0.03 -4.50
N TYR A 55 11.02 -0.13 -4.20
CA TYR A 55 10.01 0.58 -4.95
C TYR A 55 10.36 2.07 -4.94
N ASN A 56 10.39 2.69 -6.13
CA ASN A 56 10.90 4.04 -6.40
C ASN A 56 10.91 4.98 -5.18
N HIS A 57 12.03 4.95 -4.45
CA HIS A 57 12.23 5.57 -3.15
C HIS A 57 11.90 7.08 -3.18
N SER A 58 12.21 7.74 -4.30
CA SER A 58 11.93 9.15 -4.56
C SER A 58 10.43 9.46 -4.53
N SER A 59 9.60 8.58 -5.09
CA SER A 59 8.15 8.78 -5.19
C SER A 59 7.41 8.45 -3.90
N ILE A 60 7.90 7.47 -3.11
CA ILE A 60 7.31 7.13 -1.80
C ILE A 60 7.55 8.24 -0.79
N LEU A 61 8.79 8.74 -0.65
CA LEU A 61 9.10 9.76 0.35
C LEU A 61 8.33 11.06 0.11
N LEU A 62 8.15 11.46 -1.15
CA LEU A 62 7.32 12.61 -1.50
C LEU A 62 5.86 12.43 -1.07
N LYS A 63 5.29 11.23 -1.27
CA LYS A 63 3.90 10.92 -0.91
C LYS A 63 3.70 10.79 0.60
N LEU A 64 4.66 10.21 1.34
CA LEU A 64 4.61 10.12 2.79
C LEU A 64 4.76 11.49 3.48
N ASN A 65 5.65 12.36 2.98
CA ASN A 65 5.76 13.73 3.51
C ASN A 65 4.47 14.53 3.32
N HIS A 66 3.77 14.35 2.19
CA HIS A 66 2.47 14.99 1.97
C HIS A 66 1.38 14.54 2.94
N LEU A 67 1.37 13.27 3.35
CA LEU A 67 0.44 12.74 4.35
C LEU A 67 0.68 13.36 5.74
N SER A 68 1.94 13.60 6.11
CA SER A 68 2.30 14.21 7.41
C SER A 68 1.91 15.70 7.54
N LEU A 69 1.85 16.43 6.42
CA LEU A 69 1.51 17.85 6.41
C LEU A 69 0.00 18.10 6.57
N LEU A 70 -0.84 17.16 6.13
CA LEU A 70 -2.30 17.26 6.22
C LEU A 70 -2.86 16.79 7.56
N GLN A 71 -2.09 16.07 8.37
CA GLN A 71 -2.48 15.71 9.75
C GLN A 71 -2.19 16.82 10.76
N ASN A 72 -1.47 17.86 10.35
CA ASN A 72 -1.11 19.02 11.18
C ASN A 72 -1.90 20.31 10.79
N GLN A 73 -3.02 20.17 10.06
CA GLN A 73 -4.02 21.21 9.83
C GLN A 73 -5.39 20.73 10.30
#